data_AF-A0A7Y9KZP0-F1
#
_entry.id   AF-A0A7Y9KZP0-F1
#
_cell.length_a   1.000
_cell.length_b   1.000
_cell.length_c   1.000
_cell.angle_alpha   90.00
_cell.angle_beta   90.00
_cell.angle_gamma   90.00
#
_symmetry.space_group_name_H-M   'P 1'
#
loop_
_entity.id
_entity.type
_entity.pdbx_description
1 polymer ?
#
loop_
_entity_poly.entity_id
_entity_poly.type
_entity_poly.pdbx_seq_one_letter_code
_entity_poly.pdbx_strand_id
1 'polypeptide(L)'
;MYRGTISLRTLRIWIEHLPRESATKTAMRNSVPDDVMQKAHGEYRPDKAPHSFQETLLIEIKDELRLNRSVAIAAAGGTPPEFTPTPRPGIPPTSAVRTGMTDEDRRALDPRMRDQPKEA
;
A
#
# COMPACT_ATOMS: atom_id res chain seq x y z
N MET A 1 -23.20 35.07 -3.22
CA MET A 1 -21.87 34.53 -3.59
C MET A 1 -21.03 34.40 -2.32
N TYR A 2 -20.55 33.21 -2.00
CA TYR A 2 -19.72 32.98 -0.81
C TYR A 2 -18.33 33.61 -1.03
N ARG A 3 -17.91 34.56 -0.19
CA ARG A 3 -16.61 35.27 -0.25
C ARG A 3 -15.66 34.86 0.89
N GLY A 4 -15.69 33.60 1.31
CA GLY A 4 -14.79 33.07 2.33
C GLY A 4 -13.60 32.35 1.70
N THR A 5 -12.37 32.70 2.11
CA THR A 5 -11.17 31.91 1.79
C THR A 5 -11.28 30.57 2.51
N ILE A 6 -11.32 29.47 1.75
CA ILE A 6 -11.31 28.11 2.31
C ILE A 6 -9.96 27.90 3.02
N SER A 7 -10.00 27.55 4.30
CA SER A 7 -8.78 27.25 5.04
C SER A 7 -8.16 25.94 4.54
N LEU A 8 -6.82 25.83 4.55
CA LEU A 8 -6.12 24.60 4.16
C LEU A 8 -6.56 23.40 5.01
N ARG A 9 -6.93 23.62 6.27
CA ARG A 9 -7.49 22.59 7.15
C ARG A 9 -8.84 22.08 6.66
N THR A 10 -9.72 22.99 6.22
CA THR A 10 -11.02 22.64 5.64
C THR A 10 -10.86 21.87 4.33
N LEU A 11 -9.96 22.32 3.45
CA LEU A 11 -9.64 21.64 2.19
C LEU A 11 -9.13 20.21 2.43
N ARG A 12 -8.22 20.05 3.40
CA ARG A 12 -7.70 18.73 3.81
C ARG A 12 -8.82 17.80 4.26
N ILE A 13 -9.71 18.26 5.13
CA ILE A 13 -10.83 17.45 5.63
C ILE A 13 -11.72 16.98 4.47
N TRP A 14 -12.00 17.86 3.50
CA TRP A 14 -12.79 17.50 2.32
C TRP A 14 -12.08 16.45 1.47
N ILE A 15 -10.78 16.63 1.21
CA ILE A 15 -9.98 15.64 0.46
C ILE A 15 -9.96 14.30 1.20
N GLU A 16 -9.80 14.28 2.52
CA GLU A 16 -9.79 13.05 3.32
C GLU A 16 -11.10 12.25 3.18
N HIS A 17 -12.24 12.94 3.14
CA HIS A 17 -13.58 12.32 3.06
C HIS A 17 -14.06 12.03 1.63
N LEU A 18 -13.30 12.39 0.59
CA LEU A 18 -13.67 12.01 -0.77
C LEU A 18 -13.73 10.48 -0.93
N PRO A 19 -14.61 9.96 -1.80
CA PRO A 19 -14.56 8.56 -2.22
C PRO A 19 -13.17 8.18 -2.73
N ARG A 20 -12.76 6.92 -2.54
CA ARG A 20 -11.42 6.44 -2.94
C ARG A 20 -11.20 6.54 -4.45
N GLU A 21 -12.30 6.48 -5.19
CA GLU A 21 -12.43 6.55 -6.64
C GLU A 21 -12.41 7.99 -7.17
N SER A 22 -12.38 8.99 -6.27
CA SER A 22 -12.37 10.40 -6.69
C SER A 22 -11.12 10.72 -7.51
N ALA A 23 -11.32 11.46 -8.61
CA ALA A 23 -10.24 11.89 -9.50
C ALA A 23 -9.12 12.62 -8.75
N THR A 24 -9.45 13.41 -7.72
CA THR A 24 -8.47 14.11 -6.89
C THR A 24 -7.57 13.15 -6.12
N LYS A 25 -8.12 12.12 -5.46
CA LYS A 25 -7.32 11.12 -4.74
C LYS A 25 -6.46 10.29 -5.69
N THR A 26 -6.97 9.96 -6.87
CA THR A 26 -6.22 9.28 -7.93
C THR A 26 -5.06 10.15 -8.44
N ALA A 27 -5.32 11.42 -8.73
CA ALA A 27 -4.28 12.35 -9.19
C ALA A 27 -3.17 12.55 -8.16
N MET A 28 -3.53 12.68 -6.87
CA MET A 28 -2.55 12.77 -5.78
C MET A 28 -1.68 11.51 -5.71
N ARG A 29 -2.27 10.32 -5.89
CA ARG A 29 -1.54 9.05 -5.92
C ARG A 29 -0.58 8.95 -7.11
N ASN A 30 -1.03 9.39 -8.29
CA ASN A 30 -0.22 9.38 -9.51
C ASN A 30 0.87 10.46 -9.52
N SER A 31 0.72 11.51 -8.70
CA SER A 31 1.71 12.58 -8.57
C SER A 31 2.88 12.25 -7.63
N VAL A 32 2.88 11.06 -7.01
CA VAL A 32 3.97 10.64 -6.14
C VAL A 32 5.22 10.40 -7.00
N PRO A 33 6.35 11.09 -6.71
CA PRO A 33 7.58 10.92 -7.47
C PRO A 33 8.13 9.48 -7.46
N ASP A 34 8.68 9.03 -8.58
CA ASP A 34 9.19 7.66 -8.75
C ASP A 34 10.32 7.31 -7.78
N ASP A 35 11.15 8.29 -7.40
CA ASP A 35 12.23 8.12 -6.42
C ASP A 35 11.70 7.88 -5.00
N VAL A 36 10.60 8.53 -4.64
CA VAL A 36 9.87 8.30 -3.38
C VAL A 36 9.19 6.92 -3.42
N MET A 37 8.62 6.52 -4.56
CA MET A 37 8.06 5.18 -4.74
C MET A 37 9.12 4.08 -4.65
N GLN A 38 10.33 4.29 -5.19
CA GLN A 38 11.44 3.34 -5.11
C GLN A 38 12.01 3.20 -3.69
N LYS A 39 12.12 4.30 -2.93
CA LYS A 39 12.48 4.23 -1.51
C LYS A 39 11.39 3.56 -0.69
N ALA A 40 10.13 3.86 -1.00
CA ALA A 40 9.00 3.20 -0.40
C ALA A 40 9.01 1.71 -0.75
N HIS A 41 9.41 1.27 -1.94
CA HIS A 41 9.27 -0.12 -2.42
C HIS A 41 9.78 -1.22 -1.46
N GLY A 42 10.79 -0.92 -0.62
CA GLY A 42 11.27 -1.85 0.43
C GLY A 42 10.33 -1.99 1.64
N GLU A 43 9.63 -0.92 1.99
CA GLU A 43 8.68 -0.83 3.12
C GLU A 43 7.21 -0.74 2.67
N TYR A 44 6.97 -0.57 1.37
CA TYR A 44 5.68 -0.29 0.77
C TYR A 44 4.83 -1.52 0.91
N ARG A 45 3.70 -1.34 1.61
CA ARG A 45 2.69 -2.36 1.86
C ARG A 45 1.54 -2.15 0.87
N PRO A 46 1.62 -2.68 -0.36
CA PRO A 46 0.53 -2.59 -1.33
C PRO A 46 -0.75 -3.26 -0.83
N ASP A 47 -0.65 -4.16 0.16
CA ASP A 47 -1.75 -4.76 0.91
C ASP A 47 -2.51 -3.78 1.82
N LYS A 48 -1.87 -2.69 2.24
CA LYS A 48 -2.48 -1.66 3.11
C LYS A 48 -2.88 -0.41 2.35
N ALA A 49 -2.32 -0.21 1.15
CA ALA A 49 -2.60 0.95 0.33
C ALA A 49 -4.03 0.89 -0.24
N PRO A 50 -4.78 2.01 -0.26
CA PRO A 50 -6.09 2.04 -0.89
C PRO A 50 -5.96 1.96 -2.42
N HIS A 51 -6.45 0.87 -3.01
CA HIS A 51 -6.49 0.71 -4.47
C HIS A 51 -7.77 1.35 -5.04
N SER A 52 -7.67 1.94 -6.24
CA SER A 52 -8.85 2.30 -7.03
C SER A 52 -9.38 1.08 -7.79
N PHE A 53 -10.63 1.13 -8.24
CA PHE A 53 -11.22 0.05 -9.05
C PHE A 53 -10.40 -0.29 -10.30
N GLN A 54 -9.85 0.72 -10.97
CA GLN A 54 -9.01 0.53 -12.16
C GLN A 54 -7.67 -0.15 -11.82
N GLU A 55 -7.06 0.20 -10.69
CA GLU A 55 -5.85 -0.46 -10.21
C GLU A 55 -6.13 -1.92 -9.84
N THR A 56 -7.26 -2.19 -9.19
CA THR A 56 -7.69 -3.57 -8.90
C THR A 56 -7.87 -4.38 -10.18
N LEU A 57 -8.55 -3.83 -11.19
CA LEU A 57 -8.74 -4.48 -12.49
C LEU A 57 -7.39 -4.78 -13.17
N LEU A 58 -6.46 -3.83 -13.16
CA LEU A 58 -5.13 -4.03 -13.76
C LEU A 58 -4.33 -5.12 -13.03
N ILE A 59 -4.46 -5.18 -11.70
CA ILE A 59 -3.83 -6.22 -10.88
C ILE A 59 -4.42 -7.59 -11.19
N GLU A 60 -5.74 -7.70 -11.32
CA GLU A 60 -6.43 -8.95 -11.68
C GLU A 60 -6.00 -9.44 -13.07
N ILE A 61 -5.98 -8.56 -14.06
CA ILE A 61 -5.50 -8.90 -15.42
C ILE A 61 -4.06 -9.40 -15.38
N LYS A 62 -3.19 -8.74 -14.60
CA LYS A 62 -1.79 -9.16 -14.44
C LYS A 62 -1.69 -10.56 -13.82
N ASP A 63 -2.47 -10.84 -12.77
CA ASP A 63 -2.48 -12.14 -12.09
C ASP A 63 -2.97 -13.24 -13.04
N GLU A 64 -4.05 -13.01 -13.80
CA GLU A 64 -4.57 -13.95 -14.81
C GLU A 64 -3.57 -14.23 -15.93
N LEU A 65 -2.84 -13.21 -16.41
CA LEU A 65 -1.78 -13.41 -17.41
C LEU A 65 -0.63 -14.26 -16.87
N ARG A 66 -0.26 -14.11 -15.59
CA ARG A 66 0.78 -14.94 -14.96
C ARG A 66 0.30 -16.38 -14.81
N LEU A 67 -0.96 -16.58 -14.43
CA LEU A 67 -1.54 -17.91 -14.31
C LEU A 67 -1.62 -18.62 -15.66
N ASN A 68 -2.09 -17.93 -16.70
CA ASN A 68 -2.10 -18.45 -18.07
C ASN A 68 -0.69 -18.84 -18.56
N ARG A 69 0.32 -18.02 -18.25
CA ARG A 69 1.71 -18.36 -18.55
C ARG A 69 2.16 -19.63 -17.84
N SER A 70 1.86 -19.78 -16.55
CA SER A 70 2.20 -20.99 -15.79
C SER A 70 1.52 -22.24 -16.37
N VAL A 71 0.25 -22.14 -16.76
CA VAL A 71 -0.48 -23.23 -17.43
C VAL A 71 0.18 -23.58 -18.77
N ALA A 72 0.56 -22.59 -19.57
CA ALA A 72 1.24 -22.82 -20.85
C ALA A 72 2.60 -23.52 -20.68
N ILE A 73 3.38 -23.14 -19.66
CA ILE A 73 4.66 -23.81 -19.34
C ILE A 73 4.42 -25.27 -18.95
N ALA A 74 3.44 -25.53 -18.08
CA ALA A 74 3.09 -26.88 -17.67
C ALA A 74 2.62 -27.75 -18.85
N ALA A 75 1.78 -27.18 -19.73
CA ALA A 75 1.30 -27.85 -20.93
C ALA A 75 2.44 -28.19 -21.93
N ALA A 76 3.48 -27.37 -21.97
CA ALA A 76 4.70 -27.63 -22.75
C ALA A 76 5.67 -28.64 -22.10
N GLY A 77 5.31 -29.22 -20.94
CA GLY A 77 6.13 -30.18 -20.21
C GLY A 77 7.22 -29.57 -19.33
N GLY A 78 7.19 -28.25 -19.10
CA GLY A 78 8.09 -27.56 -18.18
C GLY A 78 7.53 -27.48 -16.76
N THR A 79 8.39 -27.13 -15.80
CA THR A 79 7.97 -26.85 -14.42
C THR A 79 7.63 -25.35 -14.29
N PRO A 80 6.35 -24.98 -14.14
CA PRO A 80 5.98 -23.57 -14.00
C PRO A 80 6.48 -22.98 -12.68
N PRO A 81 6.76 -21.67 -12.64
CA PRO A 81 7.06 -20.99 -11.38
C PRO A 81 5.83 -20.99 -10.46
N GLU A 82 6.08 -21.02 -9.15
CA GLU A 82 5.02 -20.91 -8.15
C GLU A 82 4.24 -19.60 -8.34
N PHE A 83 2.93 -19.72 -8.49
CA PHE A 83 2.06 -18.57 -8.66
C PHE A 83 1.88 -17.86 -7.31
N THR A 84 2.35 -16.62 -7.26
CA THR A 84 2.15 -15.72 -6.13
C THR A 84 1.26 -14.55 -6.57
N PRO A 85 0.02 -14.44 -6.03
CA PRO A 85 -0.86 -13.34 -6.34
C PRO A 85 -0.20 -12.00 -6.04
N THR A 86 -0.50 -10.98 -6.84
CA THR A 86 -0.02 -9.64 -6.55
C THR A 86 -0.67 -9.15 -5.25
N PRO A 87 0.11 -8.68 -4.26
CA PRO A 87 -0.45 -8.27 -2.97
C PRO A 87 -1.35 -7.05 -3.12
N ARG A 88 -2.50 -7.07 -2.44
CA ARG A 88 -3.55 -6.05 -2.55
C ARG A 88 -4.38 -6.00 -1.27
N PRO A 89 -5.20 -4.97 -1.04
CA PRO A 89 -6.11 -4.93 0.10
C PRO A 89 -6.90 -6.24 0.22
N GLY A 90 -6.80 -6.89 1.38
CA GLY A 90 -7.43 -8.20 1.64
C GLY A 90 -6.62 -9.42 1.21
N ILE A 91 -5.55 -9.26 0.42
CA ILE A 91 -4.61 -10.33 0.05
C ILE A 91 -3.18 -9.91 0.47
N PRO A 92 -2.78 -10.24 1.72
CA PRO A 92 -1.45 -9.89 2.21
C PRO A 92 -0.37 -10.70 1.47
N PRO A 93 0.87 -10.18 1.36
CA PRO A 93 1.97 -10.93 0.77
C PRO A 93 2.33 -12.17 1.62
N THR A 94 2.69 -13.27 0.95
CA THR A 94 3.09 -14.55 1.59
C THR A 94 4.25 -14.36 2.57
N SER A 95 5.16 -13.43 2.29
CA SER A 95 6.27 -13.04 3.17
C SER A 95 6.12 -11.61 3.67
N ALA A 96 5.04 -11.31 4.39
CA ALA A 96 4.98 -10.07 5.16
C ALA A 96 5.87 -10.22 6.40
N VAL A 97 7.04 -9.56 6.41
CA VAL A 97 7.79 -9.36 7.66
C VAL A 97 6.87 -8.67 8.65
N ARG A 98 6.47 -9.38 9.71
CA ARG A 98 5.71 -8.78 10.82
C ARG A 98 6.65 -7.80 11.51
N THR A 99 6.55 -6.53 11.17
CA THR A 99 7.25 -5.49 11.90
C THR A 99 6.59 -5.37 13.27
N GLY A 100 7.25 -5.93 14.29
CA GLY A 100 6.88 -5.68 15.67
C GLY A 100 6.96 -4.19 15.96
N MET A 101 6.20 -3.73 16.94
CA MET A 101 6.23 -2.33 17.39
C MET A 101 7.67 -1.97 17.78
N THR A 102 8.22 -0.86 17.26
CA THR A 102 9.59 -0.46 17.60
C THR A 102 9.72 -0.19 19.10
N ASP A 103 10.92 -0.25 19.64
CA ASP A 103 11.13 0.04 21.06
C ASP A 103 10.74 1.49 21.41
N GLU A 104 10.81 2.40 20.43
CA GLU A 104 10.36 3.79 20.56
C GLU A 104 8.83 3.88 20.59
N ASP A 105 8.13 3.18 19.70
CA ASP A 105 6.66 3.09 19.71
C ASP A 105 6.13 2.43 20.98
N ARG A 106 6.86 1.43 21.50
CA ARG A 106 6.56 0.76 22.78
C ARG A 106 6.69 1.69 23.98
N ARG A 107 7.68 2.59 24.01
CA ARG A 107 7.80 3.61 25.09
C ARG A 107 6.77 4.72 24.99
N ALA A 108 6.30 5.04 23.78
CA ALA A 108 5.23 6.01 23.60
C ALA A 108 3.91 5.52 24.21
N LEU A 109 3.64 4.21 24.07
CA LEU A 109 2.39 3.55 24.49
C LEU A 109 2.42 2.99 25.91
N ASP A 110 3.56 2.50 26.41
CA ASP A 110 3.68 1.98 27.78
C ASP A 110 4.33 3.02 28.72
N PRO A 111 3.55 3.57 29.69
CA PRO A 111 4.08 4.53 30.66
C PRO A 111 5.24 4.00 31.50
N ARG A 112 5.35 2.67 31.69
CA ARG A 112 6.40 2.05 32.53
C ARG A 112 7.76 1.99 31.86
N MET A 113 7.82 2.13 30.54
CA MET A 113 9.07 2.03 29.78
C MET A 113 9.68 3.38 29.44
N ARG A 114 9.04 4.50 29.82
CA ARG A 114 9.53 5.86 29.56
C ARG A 114 10.81 6.18 30.33
N ASP A 115 10.98 5.59 31.52
CA ASP A 115 12.06 5.91 32.45
C ASP A 115 13.25 4.93 32.40
N GLN A 116 13.24 3.96 31.47
CA GLN A 116 14.34 3.00 31.36
C GLN A 116 15.52 3.57 30.54
N PRO A 117 16.76 3.47 31.05
CA PRO A 117 17.95 3.93 30.33
C PRO A 117 18.15 3.13 29.04
N LYS A 118 18.59 3.79 27.96
CA LYS A 118 18.97 3.11 26.72
C LYS A 118 20.23 2.28 27.02
N GLU A 119 20.12 0.95 27.01
CA GLU A 119 21.32 0.10 26.94
C GLU A 119 22.02 0.36 25.59
N ALA A 120 23.33 0.53 25.67
CA ALA A 120 24.23 0.98 24.60
C ALA A 120 24.66 -0.15 23.66
#